data_AF-A0A132ALL8-F1
#
_entry.id   AF-A0A132ALL8-F1
#
_cell.length_a   1.000
_cell.length_b   1.000
_cell.length_c   1.000
_cell.angle_alpha   90.00
_cell.angle_beta   90.00
_cell.angle_gamma   90.00
#
_symmetry.space_group_name_H-M   'P 1'
#
loop_
_entity.id
_entity.type
_entity.pdbx_description
1 polymer ?
#
loop_
_entity_poly.entity_id
_entity_poly.type
_entity_poly.pdbx_seq_one_letter_code
_entity_poly.pdbx_strand_id
1 'polypeptide(L)' 'MVDQAVIDKLEAGYQKLQAASDCHSLLKKYLTKEVLDACKNKKTAMGATLLDVVQSEIEWFLIIAHH' A
#
# COMPACT_ATOMS: atom_id res chain seq x y z
N MET A 1 9.69 -15.47 2.32
CA MET A 1 10.02 -14.40 3.29
C MET A 1 10.02 -13.11 2.50
N VAL A 2 9.25 -12.12 2.94
CA VAL A 2 9.21 -10.78 2.35
C VAL A 2 10.31 -9.97 3.03
N ASP A 3 11.06 -9.20 2.25
CA ASP A 3 12.16 -8.37 2.78
C ASP A 3 11.66 -7.33 3.79
N GLN A 4 12.45 -7.08 4.83
CA GLN A 4 12.13 -6.09 5.85
C GLN A 4 11.94 -4.69 5.25
N ALA A 5 12.72 -4.35 4.22
CA ALA A 5 12.58 -3.09 3.49
C ALA A 5 11.22 -2.93 2.79
N VAL A 6 10.59 -4.03 2.38
CA VAL A 6 9.25 -4.02 1.77
C VAL A 6 8.20 -3.75 2.83
N ILE A 7 8.33 -4.36 4.01
CA ILE A 7 7.43 -4.15 5.16
C ILE A 7 7.48 -2.69 5.62
N ASP A 8 8.67 -2.12 5.74
CA ASP A 8 8.87 -0.73 6.17
C ASP A 8 8.21 0.27 5.20
N LYS A 9 8.41 0.04 3.89
CA LYS A 9 7.73 0.82 2.84
C LYS A 9 6.21 0.65 2.86
N LEU A 10 5.72 -0.54 3.21
CA LEU A 10 4.30 -0.84 3.34
C LEU A 10 3.65 0.02 4.44
N GLU A 11 4.29 0.09 5.62
CA GLU A 11 3.80 0.90 6.73
C GLU A 11 3.88 2.39 6.41
N ALA A 12 4.97 2.85 5.78
CA ALA A 12 5.10 4.24 5.34
C ALA A 12 4.03 4.62 4.30
N GLY A 13 3.76 3.74 3.33
CA GLY A 13 2.69 3.91 2.34
C GLY A 13 1.31 3.91 2.98
N TYR A 14 1.08 3.02 3.95
CA TYR A 14 -0.15 2.96 4.73
C TYR A 14 -0.41 4.25 5.52
N GLN A 15 0.60 4.80 6.20
CA GLN A 15 0.48 6.07 6.90
C GLN A 15 0.18 7.22 5.94
N LYS A 16 0.83 7.29 4.77
CA LYS A 16 0.53 8.30 3.74
C LYS A 16 -0.90 8.18 3.24
N LEU A 17 -1.38 6.97 2.99
CA LEU A 17 -2.76 6.71 2.56
C LEU A 17 -3.78 7.13 3.64
N GLN A 18 -3.46 6.89 4.92
CA GLN A 18 -4.30 7.34 6.03
C GLN A 18 -4.29 8.87 6.19
N ALA A 19 -3.11 9.50 6.01
CA ALA A 19 -2.96 10.95 6.06
C ALA A 19 -3.64 11.66 4.89
N ALA A 20 -3.76 11.00 3.74
CA ALA A 20 -4.48 11.50 2.58
C ALA A 20 -5.99 11.57 2.89
N SER A 21 -6.41 12.70 3.48
CA SER A 21 -7.78 12.92 3.97
C SER A 21 -8.80 13.01 2.84
N ASP A 22 -8.36 13.42 1.65
CA ASP A 22 -9.18 13.53 0.44
C ASP A 22 -9.25 12.21 -0.37
N CYS A 23 -8.51 11.18 0.05
CA CYS A 23 -8.44 9.92 -0.69
C CYS A 23 -9.65 9.04 -0.36
N HIS A 24 -10.67 9.07 -1.24
CA HIS A 24 -11.84 8.20 -1.19
C HIS A 24 -11.62 6.80 -1.81
N SER A 25 -10.37 6.40 -2.04
CA SER A 25 -10.04 5.09 -2.61
C SER A 25 -10.61 3.95 -1.77
N LEU A 26 -11.17 2.95 -2.46
CA LEU A 26 -11.61 1.69 -1.86
C LEU A 26 -10.48 1.03 -1.07
N LEU A 27 -9.23 1.20 -1.53
CA LEU A 27 -8.05 0.74 -0.83
C LEU A 27 -8.00 1.30 0.61
N LYS A 28 -8.13 2.61 0.82
CA LYS A 28 -8.13 3.21 2.17
C LYS A 28 -9.25 2.67 3.04
N LYS A 29 -10.43 2.47 2.46
CA LYS A 29 -11.62 1.97 3.18
C LYS A 29 -11.45 0.52 3.68
N TYR A 30 -10.79 -0.34 2.89
CA TYR A 30 -10.67 -1.77 3.19
C TYR A 30 -9.28 -2.19 3.71
N LEU A 31 -8.26 -1.35 3.54
CA LEU A 31 -6.92 -1.60 4.04
C LEU A 31 -6.88 -1.25 5.53
N THR A 32 -7.35 -2.17 6.37
CA THR A 32 -7.21 -2.06 7.83
C THR A 32 -5.87 -2.63 8.28
N LYS A 33 -5.47 -2.30 9.51
CA LYS A 33 -4.22 -2.80 10.10
C LYS A 33 -4.18 -4.34 10.14
N GLU A 34 -5.32 -5.00 10.37
CA GLU A 34 -5.43 -6.46 10.30
C GLU A 34 -5.18 -7.01 8.89
N VAL A 35 -5.75 -6.38 7.86
CA VAL A 35 -5.55 -6.80 6.46
C VAL A 35 -4.08 -6.59 6.06
N LEU A 36 -3.48 -5.47 6.50
CA LEU A 36 -2.07 -5.19 6.29
C LEU A 36 -1.19 -6.26 6.96
N ASP A 37 -1.46 -6.60 8.23
CA ASP A 37 -0.70 -7.60 8.98
C ASP A 37 -0.82 -9.01 8.38
N ALA A 38 -2.02 -9.38 7.91
CA ALA A 38 -2.28 -10.65 7.26
C ALA A 38 -1.62 -10.77 5.87
N CYS A 39 -1.41 -9.65 5.16
CA CYS A 39 -0.85 -9.65 3.81
C CYS A 39 0.62 -9.20 3.70
N LYS A 40 1.18 -8.49 4.69
CA LYS A 40 2.56 -7.95 4.63
C LYS A 40 3.63 -9.03 4.42
N ASN A 41 3.37 -10.25 4.88
CA ASN A 41 4.28 -11.40 4.75
C ASN A 41 3.96 -12.30 3.54
N LYS A 42 2.91 -12.00 2.78
CA LYS A 42 2.48 -12.80 1.62
C LYS A 42 3.13 -12.29 0.34
N LYS A 43 3.62 -13.23 -0.46
CA LYS A 43 4.05 -12.99 -1.83
C LYS A 43 3.28 -13.90 -2.78
N THR A 44 2.97 -13.41 -3.97
CA THR A 44 2.39 -14.23 -5.03
C THR A 44 3.48 -15.12 -5.65
N ALA A 45 3.07 -16.15 -6.41
CA ALA A 45 4.01 -17.01 -7.14
C ALA A 45 4.88 -16.24 -8.15
N MET A 46 4.39 -15.11 -8.66
CA MET A 46 5.13 -14.19 -9.53
C MET A 46 6.06 -13.23 -8.76
N GLY A 47 6.10 -13.29 -7.43
CA GLY A 47 6.95 -12.43 -6.59
C GLY A 47 6.33 -11.07 -6.25
N ALA A 48 5.14 -10.74 -6.75
CA ALA A 48 4.44 -9.52 -6.38
C ALA A 48 4.03 -9.56 -4.90
N THR A 49 4.14 -8.41 -4.23
CA THR A 49 3.80 -8.21 -2.82
C THR A 49 2.72 -7.14 -2.69
N LEU A 50 2.13 -7.01 -1.51
CA LEU A 50 1.15 -5.95 -1.23
C LEU A 50 1.72 -4.55 -1.51
N LEU A 51 3.05 -4.37 -1.43
CA LEU A 51 3.71 -3.10 -1.72
C LEU A 51 3.51 -2.69 -3.17
N ASP A 52 3.60 -3.64 -4.10
CA ASP A 52 3.46 -3.36 -5.54
C ASP A 52 2.08 -2.77 -5.87
N VAL A 53 1.04 -3.30 -5.21
CA VAL A 53 -0.35 -2.84 -5.34
C VAL A 53 -0.53 -1.45 -4.71
N VAL A 54 -0.07 -1.26 -3.47
CA VAL A 54 -0.24 0.02 -2.75
C VAL A 54 0.61 1.13 -3.37
N GLN A 55 1.82 0.79 -3.79
CA GLN A 55 2.76 1.73 -4.40
C GLN A 55 2.25 2.20 -5.77
N SER A 56 1.67 1.30 -6.56
CA SER A 56 0.98 1.66 -7.81
C SER A 56 -0.11 2.70 -7.55
N GLU A 57 -1.02 2.46 -6.59
CA GLU A 57 -2.12 3.39 -6.27
C GLU A 57 -1.64 4.78 -5.84
N ILE A 58 -0.62 4.85 -4.97
CA ILE A 58 -0.07 6.13 -4.47
C ILE A 58 0.67 6.88 -5.59
N GLU A 59 1.47 6.18 -6.40
CA GLU A 59 2.22 6.77 -7.51
C GLU A 59 1.28 7.32 -8.58
N TRP A 60 0.28 6.53 -9.00
CA TRP A 60 -0.74 6.97 -9.94
C TRP A 60 -1.56 8.14 -9.39
N PHE A 61 -1.95 8.10 -8.11
CA PHE A 61 -2.66 9.22 -7.49
C PHE A 61 -1.86 10.52 -7.51
N LEU A 62 -0.56 10.47 -7.20
CA LEU A 62 0.32 11.65 -7.24
C LEU A 62 0.50 12.19 -8.67
N ILE A 63 0.63 11.30 -9.67
CA ILE A 63 0.75 11.71 -11.07
C ILE A 63 -0.51 12.43 -11.55
N ILE A 64 -1.69 11.95 -11.14
CA ILE A 64 -2.98 12.53 -11.57
C ILE A 64 -3.30 13.81 -10.77
N ALA A 65 -2.88 13.91 -9.51
CA ALA A 65 -3.16 15.07 -8.66
C ALA A 65 -2.27 16.30 -8.96
N HIS A 66 -1.18 16.13 -9.72
CA HIS A 66 -0.25 17.20 -10.07
C HIS A 66 -0.46 17.80 -11.47
N HIS A 67 -1.61 17.53 -12.11
CA HIS A 67 -1.94 18.00 -13.46
C HIS A 67 -3.35 18.62 -13.51
#